data_AF-A0A925T2L0-F1
#
_entry.id   AF-A0A925T2L0-F1
#
_cell.length_a   1.000
_cell.length_b   1.000
_cell.length_c   1.000
_cell.angle_alpha   90.00
_cell.angle_beta   90.00
_cell.angle_gamma   90.00
#
_symmetry.space_group_name_H-M   'P 1'
#
loop_
_entity.id
_entity.type
_entity.pdbx_description
1 polymer ?
#
loop_
_entity_poly.entity_id
_entity_poly.type
_entity_poly.pdbx_seq_one_letter_code
_entity_poly.pdbx_strand_id
1 'polypeptide(L)'
;MSEEITERYYVRRREFLNEDPSWPGFIIGIVEDTRGIPDDDPERGWTNGTIMLDLADCKRRVSFCFVMCNKSERANSLRKITLIAEVVNAVRDAIALEVESHNSRSGRFELARAEAVLPAKTSPANTEMPRTQSFASHFTTLGL
;
A
#
# COMPACT_ATOMS: atom_id res chain seq x y z
N MET A 1 -43.75 30.87 -11.68
CA MET A 1 -42.61 30.81 -10.75
C MET A 1 -42.00 29.43 -10.89
N SER A 2 -40.92 29.29 -11.63
CA SER A 2 -40.07 28.10 -11.54
C SER A 2 -39.30 28.17 -10.23
N GLU A 3 -39.36 27.14 -9.39
CA GLU A 3 -38.45 27.05 -8.25
C GLU A 3 -37.03 26.85 -8.78
N GLU A 4 -36.07 27.61 -8.23
CA GLU A 4 -34.67 27.48 -8.61
C GLU A 4 -34.14 26.16 -8.01
N ILE A 5 -34.07 25.11 -8.84
CA ILE A 5 -33.60 23.79 -8.42
C ILE A 5 -32.07 23.85 -8.22
N THR A 6 -31.67 24.33 -7.05
CA THR A 6 -30.28 24.32 -6.57
C THR A 6 -29.74 22.90 -6.60
N GLU A 7 -28.61 22.71 -7.28
CA GLU A 7 -27.90 21.44 -7.37
C GLU A 7 -27.59 20.89 -5.97
N ARG A 8 -27.98 19.64 -5.72
CA ARG A 8 -27.69 18.91 -4.49
C ARG A 8 -26.58 17.91 -4.78
N TYR A 9 -25.75 17.62 -3.78
CA TYR A 9 -24.60 16.75 -3.94
C TYR A 9 -24.57 15.70 -2.82
N TYR A 10 -24.58 14.43 -3.21
CA TYR A 10 -24.28 13.30 -2.32
C TYR A 10 -22.81 13.32 -1.89
N VAL A 11 -21.91 13.66 -2.82
CA VAL A 11 -20.47 13.77 -2.58
C VAL A 11 -19.96 15.04 -3.24
N ARG A 12 -19.23 15.85 -2.49
CA ARG A 12 -18.47 16.99 -3.00
C ARG A 12 -17.22 17.18 -2.15
N ARG A 13 -16.26 16.27 -2.32
CA ARG A 13 -15.00 16.24 -1.56
C ARG A 13 -13.81 16.60 -2.44
N ARG A 14 -12.86 17.32 -1.85
CA ARG A 14 -11.56 17.63 -2.42
C ARG A 14 -10.52 17.51 -1.32
N GLU A 15 -9.58 16.58 -1.47
CA GLU A 15 -8.47 16.39 -0.54
C GLU A 15 -7.15 16.63 -1.30
N PHE A 16 -6.16 17.21 -0.64
CA PHE A 16 -4.79 17.26 -1.13
C PHE A 16 -4.02 16.06 -0.56
N LEU A 17 -3.17 15.44 -1.39
CA LEU A 17 -2.46 14.20 -1.05
C LEU A 17 -1.05 14.43 -0.52
N ASN A 18 -0.50 15.63 -0.75
CA ASN A 18 0.82 16.06 -0.33
C ASN A 18 0.71 17.34 0.51
N GLU A 19 1.58 17.49 1.51
CA GLU A 19 1.67 18.71 2.34
C GLU A 19 2.42 19.85 1.62
N ASP A 20 3.34 19.53 0.71
CA ASP A 20 4.13 20.50 -0.07
C ASP A 20 3.29 21.11 -1.22
N PRO A 21 3.00 22.42 -1.22
CA PRO A 21 2.22 23.07 -2.28
C PRO A 21 2.89 23.07 -3.66
N SER A 22 4.22 22.87 -3.72
CA SER A 22 4.98 22.80 -4.98
C SER A 22 4.81 21.45 -5.70
N TRP A 23 4.33 20.42 -4.99
CA TRP A 23 4.00 19.11 -5.55
C TRP A 23 2.50 18.80 -5.32
N PRO A 24 1.57 19.45 -6.05
CA PRO A 24 0.14 19.35 -5.80
C PRO A 24 -0.46 18.00 -6.27
N GLY A 25 -0.39 16.99 -5.41
CA GLY A 25 -1.24 15.80 -5.50
C GLY A 25 -2.64 16.08 -4.94
N PHE A 26 -3.69 15.61 -5.61
CA PHE A 26 -5.06 15.77 -5.11
C PHE A 26 -6.02 14.66 -5.57
N ILE A 27 -7.13 14.52 -4.85
CA ILE A 27 -8.31 13.74 -5.22
C ILE A 27 -9.56 14.62 -5.13
N ILE A 28 -10.43 14.56 -6.13
CA ILE A 28 -11.74 15.23 -6.12
C ILE A 28 -12.82 14.21 -6.45
N GLY A 29 -13.82 14.09 -5.59
CA GLY A 29 -15.00 13.25 -5.82
C GLY A 29 -16.26 14.11 -5.83
N ILE A 30 -17.01 14.05 -6.94
CA ILE A 30 -18.28 14.76 -7.13
C ILE A 30 -19.35 13.75 -7.54
N VAL A 31 -20.46 13.74 -6.82
CA VAL A 31 -21.67 12.95 -7.12
C VAL A 31 -22.88 13.82 -6.80
N GLU A 32 -23.60 14.24 -7.85
CA GLU A 32 -24.87 14.95 -7.75
C GLU A 32 -25.99 14.07 -7.15
N ASP A 33 -26.90 14.66 -6.37
CA ASP A 33 -28.11 14.02 -5.87
C ASP A 33 -29.31 14.41 -6.73
N THR A 34 -29.51 13.63 -7.79
CA THR A 34 -30.53 13.85 -8.82
C THR A 34 -31.89 13.21 -8.49
N ARG A 35 -32.10 12.66 -7.28
CA ARG A 35 -33.34 11.94 -6.91
C ARG A 35 -34.64 12.75 -7.03
N GLY A 36 -34.55 14.07 -7.07
CA GLY A 36 -35.68 15.00 -7.23
C GLY A 36 -35.92 15.46 -8.66
N ILE A 37 -35.16 14.95 -9.64
CA ILE A 37 -35.31 15.26 -11.07
C ILE A 37 -36.20 14.16 -11.70
N PRO A 38 -37.14 14.48 -12.61
CA PRO A 38 -37.85 13.47 -13.41
C PRO A 38 -36.99 12.89 -14.54
N ASP A 39 -37.07 11.58 -14.80
CA ASP A 39 -36.40 10.91 -15.95
C ASP A 39 -36.87 11.49 -17.30
N ASP A 40 -38.06 12.11 -17.34
CA ASP A 40 -38.74 12.65 -18.52
C ASP A 40 -38.70 14.19 -18.64
N ASP A 41 -37.90 14.87 -17.80
CA ASP A 41 -37.68 16.33 -17.87
C ASP A 41 -37.17 16.76 -19.26
N PRO A 42 -37.94 17.52 -20.05
CA PRO A 42 -37.57 17.87 -21.43
C PRO A 42 -36.60 19.05 -21.52
N GLU A 43 -36.36 19.80 -20.45
CA GLU A 43 -35.38 20.90 -20.41
C GLU A 43 -34.03 20.42 -19.88
N ARG A 44 -34.01 19.46 -18.93
CA ARG A 44 -32.77 18.86 -18.39
C ARG A 44 -32.35 17.56 -19.09
N GLY A 45 -33.25 16.86 -19.77
CA GLY A 45 -32.98 15.64 -20.53
C GLY A 45 -32.17 14.61 -19.75
N TRP A 46 -32.61 14.29 -18.52
CA TRP A 46 -31.78 13.74 -17.45
C TRP A 46 -31.15 12.37 -17.78
N THR A 47 -29.98 12.45 -18.41
CA THR A 47 -29.17 11.30 -18.86
C THR A 47 -27.82 11.24 -18.14
N ASN A 48 -27.32 12.39 -17.70
CA ASN A 48 -26.00 12.54 -17.08
C ASN A 48 -26.06 13.55 -15.93
N GLY A 49 -26.30 13.07 -14.70
CA GLY A 49 -25.98 13.85 -13.51
C GLY A 49 -24.46 13.96 -13.31
N THR A 50 -24.00 14.97 -12.58
CA THR A 50 -22.57 15.26 -12.40
C THR A 50 -21.89 14.22 -11.52
N ILE A 51 -21.25 13.23 -12.13
CA ILE A 51 -20.56 12.12 -11.45
C ILE A 51 -19.13 11.99 -11.99
N MET A 52 -18.15 12.42 -11.17
CA MET A 52 -16.74 12.49 -11.53
C MET A 52 -15.83 12.07 -10.37
N LEU A 53 -14.75 11.38 -10.71
CA LEU A 53 -13.59 11.16 -9.84
C LEU A 53 -12.33 11.67 -10.56
N ASP A 54 -11.64 12.65 -9.98
CA ASP A 54 -10.32 13.11 -10.41
C ASP A 54 -9.22 12.63 -9.46
N LEU A 55 -8.10 12.23 -10.02
CA LEU A 55 -6.83 12.00 -9.34
C LEU A 55 -5.73 12.83 -10.00
N ALA A 56 -4.79 13.38 -9.23
CA ALA A 56 -3.61 14.07 -9.76
C ALA A 56 -2.32 13.70 -9.02
N ASP A 57 -1.24 13.48 -9.77
CA ASP A 57 0.07 13.02 -9.28
C ASP A 57 1.17 14.10 -9.36
N CYS A 58 0.79 15.36 -9.15
CA CYS A 58 1.59 16.58 -9.37
C CYS A 58 1.96 16.87 -10.84
N LYS A 59 1.98 15.86 -11.72
CA LYS A 59 2.43 15.98 -13.12
C LYS A 59 1.33 15.74 -14.14
N ARG A 60 0.30 14.98 -13.78
CA ARG A 60 -0.83 14.56 -14.61
C ARG A 60 -2.11 14.61 -13.78
N ARG A 61 -3.24 14.80 -14.47
CA ARG A 61 -4.59 14.59 -13.94
C ARG A 61 -5.24 13.44 -14.72
N VAL A 62 -5.89 12.53 -14.01
CA VAL A 62 -6.71 11.46 -14.57
C VAL A 62 -8.15 11.67 -14.11
N SER A 63 -9.05 11.85 -15.05
CA SER A 63 -10.47 12.11 -14.81
C SER A 63 -11.31 10.91 -15.22
N PHE A 64 -12.08 10.36 -14.29
CA PHE A 64 -13.04 9.29 -14.54
C PHE A 64 -14.46 9.86 -14.56
N CYS A 65 -15.02 10.03 -15.76
CA CYS A 65 -16.45 10.27 -15.93
C CYS A 65 -17.24 8.96 -15.75
N PHE A 66 -18.47 9.05 -15.26
CA PHE A 66 -19.38 7.92 -15.09
C PHE A 66 -20.71 8.23 -15.78
N VAL A 67 -21.12 7.37 -16.71
CA VAL A 67 -22.33 7.56 -17.53
C VAL A 67 -23.49 6.82 -16.88
N MET A 68 -24.65 7.47 -16.77
CA MET A 68 -25.83 6.91 -16.10
C MET A 68 -27.08 6.80 -17.00
N CYS A 69 -26.97 7.16 -18.28
CA CYS A 69 -28.11 7.35 -19.19
C CYS A 69 -28.98 6.10 -19.44
N ASN A 70 -28.46 4.89 -19.22
CA ASN A 70 -29.22 3.65 -19.36
C ASN A 70 -28.75 2.56 -18.38
N LYS A 71 -29.51 1.48 -18.25
CA LYS A 71 -29.24 0.38 -17.31
C LYS A 71 -27.87 -0.27 -17.51
N SER A 72 -27.38 -0.38 -18.75
CA SER A 72 -26.05 -0.95 -19.02
C SER A 72 -24.95 0.00 -18.57
N GLU A 73 -25.06 1.28 -18.89
CA GLU A 73 -24.06 2.28 -18.47
C GLU A 73 -24.03 2.47 -16.96
N ARG A 74 -25.19 2.41 -16.27
CA ARG A 74 -25.23 2.40 -14.80
C ARG A 74 -24.47 1.21 -14.20
N ALA A 75 -24.61 0.02 -14.79
CA ALA A 75 -23.86 -1.17 -14.36
C ALA A 75 -22.36 -1.08 -14.70
N ASN A 76 -22.01 -0.57 -15.88
CA ASN A 76 -20.62 -0.34 -16.31
C ASN A 76 -19.92 0.68 -15.39
N SER A 77 -20.58 1.79 -15.08
CA SER A 77 -20.11 2.83 -14.17
C SER A 77 -19.91 2.31 -12.75
N LEU A 78 -20.84 1.51 -12.22
CA LEU A 78 -20.69 0.86 -10.91
C LEU A 78 -19.50 -0.10 -10.90
N ARG A 79 -19.40 -1.01 -11.88
CA ARG A 79 -18.26 -1.93 -12.02
C ARG A 79 -16.92 -1.18 -12.11
N LYS A 80 -16.89 -0.05 -12.84
CA LYS A 80 -15.71 0.80 -13.01
C LYS A 80 -15.23 1.40 -11.68
N ILE A 81 -16.12 1.97 -10.87
CA ILE A 81 -15.70 2.53 -9.56
C ILE A 81 -15.33 1.44 -8.55
N THR A 82 -16.01 0.29 -8.57
CA THR A 82 -15.64 -0.88 -7.75
C THR A 82 -14.23 -1.37 -8.04
N LEU A 83 -13.87 -1.57 -9.32
CA LEU A 83 -12.51 -1.98 -9.71
C LEU A 83 -11.44 -0.96 -9.32
N ILE A 84 -11.73 0.35 -9.42
CA ILE A 84 -10.82 1.40 -8.95
C ILE A 84 -10.61 1.29 -7.44
N ALA A 85 -11.68 1.09 -6.66
CA ALA A 85 -11.60 0.93 -5.21
C ALA A 85 -10.85 -0.35 -4.80
N GLU A 86 -11.08 -1.48 -5.48
CA GLU A 86 -10.35 -2.73 -5.25
C GLU A 86 -8.84 -2.57 -5.45
N VAL A 87 -8.42 -1.97 -6.56
CA VAL A 87 -7.00 -1.72 -6.85
C VAL A 87 -6.38 -0.74 -5.86
N VAL A 88 -7.08 0.34 -5.49
CA VAL A 88 -6.58 1.32 -4.50
C VAL A 88 -6.42 0.68 -3.11
N ASN A 89 -7.36 -0.17 -2.68
CA ASN A 89 -7.23 -0.91 -1.43
C ASN A 89 -6.06 -1.91 -1.47
N ALA A 90 -5.88 -2.66 -2.55
CA ALA A 90 -4.76 -3.59 -2.69
C ALA A 90 -3.40 -2.88 -2.65
N VAL A 91 -3.29 -1.68 -3.25
CA VAL A 91 -2.08 -0.85 -3.18
C VAL A 91 -1.84 -0.31 -1.77
N ARG A 92 -2.89 0.14 -1.06
CA ARG A 92 -2.79 0.53 0.37
C ARG A 92 -2.22 -0.60 1.22
N ASP A 93 -2.76 -1.81 1.05
CA ASP A 93 -2.39 -2.97 1.89
C ASP A 93 -0.96 -3.45 1.59
N ALA A 94 -0.53 -3.40 0.33
CA ALA A 94 0.86 -3.64 -0.04
C ALA A 94 1.83 -2.58 0.55
N ILE A 95 1.44 -1.30 0.58
CA ILE A 95 2.24 -0.23 1.21
C ILE A 95 2.36 -0.46 2.72
N ALA A 96 1.29 -0.87 3.39
CA ALA A 96 1.33 -1.17 4.83
C ALA A 96 2.31 -2.32 5.14
N LEU A 97 2.33 -3.38 4.32
CA LEU A 97 3.27 -4.50 4.46
C LEU A 97 4.73 -4.08 4.24
N GLU A 98 5.03 -3.22 3.26
CA GLU A 98 6.40 -2.72 3.08
C GLU A 98 6.84 -1.74 4.18
N VAL A 99 5.93 -0.96 4.77
CA VAL A 99 6.24 -0.15 5.97
C VAL A 99 6.63 -1.06 7.15
N GLU A 100 5.88 -2.14 7.40
CA GLU A 100 6.25 -3.13 8.42
C GLU A 100 7.59 -3.81 8.10
N SER A 101 7.82 -4.16 6.83
CA SER A 101 9.06 -4.80 6.37
C SER A 101 10.27 -3.85 6.52
N HIS A 102 10.14 -2.56 6.20
CA HIS A 102 11.21 -1.58 6.39
C HIS A 102 11.51 -1.30 7.87
N ASN A 103 10.47 -1.16 8.71
CA ASN A 103 10.65 -0.94 10.15
C ASN A 103 11.35 -2.13 10.83
N SER A 104 10.95 -3.37 10.48
CA SER A 104 11.57 -4.59 11.03
C SER A 104 12.99 -4.87 10.50
N ARG A 105 13.32 -4.47 9.26
CA ARG A 105 14.70 -4.50 8.74
C ARG A 105 15.63 -3.61 9.55
N SER A 106 15.18 -2.41 9.94
CA SER A 106 15.99 -1.43 10.69
C SER A 106 16.49 -2.00 12.03
N GLY A 107 15.59 -2.56 12.84
CA GLY A 107 15.95 -3.18 14.12
C GLY A 107 16.88 -4.40 14.00
N ARG A 108 16.82 -5.16 12.88
CA ARG A 108 17.78 -6.25 12.63
C ARG A 108 19.19 -5.74 12.38
N PHE A 109 19.36 -4.60 11.70
CA PHE A 109 20.69 -4.01 11.51
C PHE A 109 21.27 -3.44 12.81
N GLU A 110 20.44 -2.90 13.70
CA GLU A 110 20.90 -2.46 15.02
C GLU A 110 21.33 -3.63 15.91
N LEU A 111 20.55 -4.72 15.95
CA LEU A 111 20.91 -5.95 16.67
C LEU A 111 22.21 -6.58 16.12
N ALA A 112 22.31 -6.79 14.80
CA ALA A 112 23.51 -7.35 14.19
C ALA A 112 24.75 -6.46 14.41
N ARG A 113 24.59 -5.13 14.44
CA ARG A 113 25.66 -4.19 14.77
C ARG A 113 26.05 -4.26 16.25
N ALA A 114 25.11 -4.47 17.17
CA ALA A 114 25.40 -4.66 18.58
C ALA A 114 26.18 -5.96 18.84
N GLU A 115 25.77 -7.06 18.20
CA GLU A 115 26.47 -8.35 18.27
C GLU A 115 27.89 -8.27 17.69
N ALA A 116 28.07 -7.58 16.54
CA ALA A 116 29.38 -7.39 15.92
C ALA A 116 30.34 -6.46 16.70
N VAL A 117 29.86 -5.75 17.73
CA VAL A 117 30.67 -4.89 18.60
C VAL A 117 31.07 -5.59 19.91
N LEU A 118 30.50 -6.75 20.23
CA LEU A 118 30.97 -7.58 21.34
C LEU A 118 32.34 -8.19 20.98
N PRO A 119 33.43 -7.88 21.71
CA PRO A 119 34.74 -8.43 21.39
C PRO A 119 34.73 -9.95 21.60
N ALA A 120 35.24 -10.69 20.61
CA ALA A 120 35.34 -12.13 20.68
C ALA A 120 36.10 -12.55 21.95
N LYS A 121 35.42 -13.28 22.84
CA LYS A 121 36.05 -13.80 24.07
C LYS A 121 37.24 -14.66 23.68
N THR A 122 38.43 -14.23 24.05
CA THR A 122 39.69 -14.91 23.77
C THR A 122 39.62 -16.36 24.25
N SER A 123 39.80 -17.31 23.33
CA SER A 123 39.95 -18.71 23.70
C SER A 123 41.11 -18.85 24.70
N PRO A 124 40.96 -19.63 25.80
CA PRO A 124 42.08 -19.89 26.69
C PRO A 124 43.19 -20.61 25.92
N ALA A 125 44.44 -20.23 26.20
CA ALA A 125 45.61 -20.79 25.54
C ALA A 125 45.90 -22.23 26.02
N ASN A 126 46.56 -23.01 25.16
CA ASN A 126 47.05 -24.34 25.53
C ASN A 126 48.15 -24.24 26.59
N THR A 127 47.89 -24.69 27.81
CA THR A 127 48.94 -25.00 28.78
C THR A 127 49.52 -26.36 28.47
N GLU A 128 50.77 -26.42 28.00
CA GLU A 128 51.50 -27.68 27.85
C GLU A 128 51.71 -28.35 29.21
N MET A 129 51.43 -29.66 29.31
CA MET A 129 51.84 -30.48 30.46
C MET A 129 52.98 -31.41 30.08
N PRO A 130 53.99 -31.59 30.95
CA PRO A 130 55.15 -32.42 30.66
C PRO A 130 54.79 -33.91 30.58
N ARG A 131 55.53 -34.65 29.75
CA ARG A 131 55.35 -36.09 29.53
C ARG A 131 55.76 -36.91 30.76
N THR A 132 54.83 -37.69 31.31
CA THR A 132 55.15 -38.84 32.15
C THR A 132 55.21 -40.09 31.27
N GLN A 133 56.36 -40.76 31.20
CA GLN A 133 56.48 -42.06 30.54
C GLN A 133 55.93 -43.17 31.45
N SER A 134 55.18 -44.11 30.88
CA SER A 134 54.86 -45.38 31.52
C SER A 134 54.95 -46.50 30.48
N PHE A 135 55.67 -47.57 30.81
CA PHE A 135 55.85 -48.72 29.93
C PHE A 135 54.76 -49.76 30.18
N ALA A 136 54.08 -50.19 29.13
CA ALA A 136 53.36 -51.46 29.09
C ALA A 136 53.59 -52.11 27.72
N SER A 137 54.40 -53.16 27.69
CA SER A 137 54.62 -54.00 26.49
C SER A 137 53.55 -55.08 26.42
N HIS A 138 53.01 -55.38 25.23
CA HIS A 138 52.80 -56.76 24.79
C HIS A 138 52.62 -56.88 23.26
N PHE A 139 53.58 -57.58 22.63
CA PHE A 139 53.40 -58.68 21.66
C PHE A 139 51.96 -59.25 21.58
N THR A 140 51.35 -59.67 20.45
CA THR A 140 51.74 -59.95 19.03
C THR A 140 50.41 -59.96 18.18
N THR A 141 50.24 -60.15 16.86
CA THR A 141 50.97 -60.73 15.70
C THR A 141 50.54 -60.02 14.39
N LEU A 142 51.27 -60.19 13.28
CA LEU A 142 50.83 -59.94 11.89
C LEU A 142 50.87 -61.24 11.08
N GLY A 143 49.88 -61.51 10.22
CA GLY A 143 49.92 -62.67 9.32
C GLY A 143 48.68 -62.88 8.45
N LEU A 144 48.83 -62.55 7.16
CA LEU A 144 47.92 -62.82 6.01
C LEU A 144 46.55 -62.12 6.06
#